data_AF-A0A534K184-F1
#
_entry.id   AF-A0A534K184-F1
#
_cell.length_a   1.000
_cell.length_b   1.000
_cell.length_c   1.000
_cell.angle_alpha   90.00
_cell.angle_beta   90.00
_cell.angle_gamma   90.00
#
_symmetry.space_group_name_H-M   'P 1'
#
loop_
_entity.id
_entity.type
_entity.pdbx_description
1 polymer ?
#
loop_
_entity_poly.entity_id
_entity_poly.type
_entity_poly.pdbx_seq_one_letter_code
_entity_poly.pdbx_strand_id
1 'polypeptide(L)'
;MKPDSPLALGTEDRILLYLSDFRNTEERYVLPQALTQKGIAFAAGVQRKHLSRYLDEMVRDGLLVETKAHIEGEKQRMLAYYLAPRGWERAMGIKERVSPVRVPIKIAGVTKEMTLAEIDGATSVHLTFSDIVREAMNVDELDLESLEGIDDRRKRAMDERVKRLEEYTRAVMTAWKDGRVTATERLLVEQLRDNLGISREEQERIESQVLEEVLENRTGIYRAVAVEALEGGPISDEERDLLEALRKKLGLSSHDIREIERALTKAT
;
A
#
# COMPACT_ATOMS: atom_id res chain seq x y z
N MET A 1 9.77 28.60 -7.17
CA MET A 1 8.44 29.25 -7.28
C MET A 1 8.39 30.49 -6.39
N LYS A 2 7.81 31.60 -6.87
CA LYS A 2 7.65 32.83 -6.07
C LYS A 2 6.65 32.59 -4.92
N PRO A 3 6.88 33.11 -3.70
CA PRO A 3 6.06 32.84 -2.52
C PRO A 3 4.59 33.27 -2.67
N ASP A 4 4.28 34.21 -3.57
CA ASP A 4 2.92 34.70 -3.86
C ASP A 4 2.29 34.07 -5.12
N SER A 5 2.85 32.96 -5.61
CA SER A 5 2.26 32.27 -6.76
C SER A 5 0.89 31.69 -6.37
N PRO A 6 -0.17 31.88 -7.17
CA PRO A 6 -1.45 31.22 -6.92
C PRO A 6 -1.36 29.68 -6.98
N LEU A 7 -0.27 29.14 -7.54
CA LEU A 7 0.09 27.70 -7.55
C LEU A 7 0.83 27.24 -6.29
N ALA A 8 1.14 28.12 -5.33
CA ALA A 8 1.79 27.74 -4.08
C ALA A 8 0.81 27.02 -3.13
N LEU A 9 0.45 25.77 -3.48
CA LEU A 9 -0.43 24.94 -2.68
C LEU A 9 0.32 24.26 -1.53
N GLY A 10 -0.24 24.36 -0.33
CA GLY A 10 0.20 23.60 0.82
C GLY A 10 -0.04 22.08 0.64
N THR A 11 0.54 21.28 1.52
CA THR A 11 0.33 19.81 1.51
C THR A 11 -1.14 19.42 1.66
N GLU A 12 -1.86 20.04 2.60
CA GLU A 12 -3.31 19.78 2.78
C GLU A 12 -4.08 20.07 1.49
N ASP A 13 -3.87 21.23 0.88
CA ASP A 13 -4.58 21.63 -0.34
C ASP A 13 -4.31 20.65 -1.50
N ARG A 14 -3.07 20.16 -1.61
CA ARG A 14 -2.71 19.13 -2.60
C ARG A 14 -3.41 17.79 -2.32
N ILE A 15 -3.51 17.38 -1.06
CA ILE A 15 -4.24 16.16 -0.65
C ILE A 15 -5.72 16.30 -0.98
N LEU A 16 -6.33 17.45 -0.66
CA LEU A 16 -7.73 17.73 -0.93
C LEU A 16 -8.03 17.70 -2.43
N LEU A 17 -7.17 18.35 -3.23
CA LEU A 17 -7.33 18.37 -4.68
C LEU A 17 -7.22 16.96 -5.27
N TYR A 18 -6.25 16.16 -4.82
CA TYR A 18 -6.10 14.77 -5.26
C TYR A 18 -7.30 13.89 -4.90
N LEU A 19 -7.75 13.94 -3.64
CA LEU A 19 -8.89 13.13 -3.21
C LEU A 19 -10.20 13.56 -3.86
N SER A 20 -10.24 14.76 -4.47
CA SER A 20 -11.41 15.20 -5.22
C SER A 20 -11.68 14.38 -6.49
N ASP A 21 -10.67 13.67 -7.01
CA ASP A 21 -10.82 12.83 -8.19
C ASP A 21 -11.55 11.50 -7.91
N PHE A 22 -11.82 11.15 -6.64
CA PHE A 22 -12.34 9.83 -6.22
C PHE A 22 -13.78 9.86 -5.68
N ARG A 23 -14.59 10.82 -6.12
CA ARG A 23 -15.98 10.96 -5.66
C ARG A 23 -16.80 9.66 -5.83
N ASN A 24 -17.60 9.32 -4.80
CA ASN A 24 -18.48 8.14 -4.77
C ASN A 24 -17.74 6.79 -4.89
N THR A 25 -16.43 6.75 -4.61
CA THR A 25 -15.67 5.49 -4.63
C THR A 25 -15.91 4.68 -3.36
N GLU A 26 -16.41 5.32 -2.29
CA GLU A 26 -16.76 4.72 -1.00
C GLU A 26 -17.83 3.62 -1.06
N GLU A 27 -18.65 3.60 -2.11
CA GLU A 27 -19.69 2.59 -2.30
C GLU A 27 -19.16 1.29 -2.91
N ARG A 28 -17.90 1.26 -3.36
CA ARG A 28 -17.30 0.07 -3.98
C ARG A 28 -16.93 -0.97 -2.94
N TYR A 29 -17.14 -2.23 -3.29
CA TYR A 29 -16.75 -3.39 -2.46
C TYR A 29 -15.22 -3.49 -2.28
N VAL A 30 -14.46 -3.20 -3.34
CA VAL A 30 -13.00 -3.12 -3.32
C VAL A 30 -12.59 -1.71 -3.74
N LEU A 31 -11.67 -1.11 -3.00
CA LEU A 31 -11.18 0.24 -3.24
C LEU A 31 -9.81 0.24 -3.92
N PRO A 32 -9.50 1.26 -4.73
CA PRO A 32 -8.18 1.39 -5.34
C PRO A 32 -7.11 1.75 -4.30
N GLN A 33 -5.86 1.33 -4.55
CA GLN A 33 -4.70 1.70 -3.71
C GLN A 33 -4.48 3.21 -3.58
N ALA A 34 -4.98 3.98 -4.56
CA ALA A 34 -4.96 5.44 -4.59
C ALA A 34 -5.50 6.10 -3.30
N LEU A 35 -6.49 5.48 -2.66
CA LEU A 35 -7.14 6.02 -1.44
C LEU A 35 -6.38 5.72 -0.14
N THR A 36 -5.29 4.95 -0.22
CA THR A 36 -4.45 4.64 0.95
C THR A 36 -3.47 5.77 1.24
N GLN A 37 -2.93 5.81 2.46
CA GLN A 37 -1.86 6.73 2.82
C GLN A 37 -0.67 6.68 1.84
N LYS A 38 -0.34 5.49 1.32
CA LYS A 38 0.75 5.34 0.34
C LYS A 38 0.41 6.01 -1.00
N GLY A 39 -0.80 5.81 -1.51
CA GLY A 39 -1.29 6.44 -2.74
C GLY A 39 -1.31 7.96 -2.62
N ILE A 40 -1.87 8.46 -1.53
CA ILE A 40 -1.95 9.90 -1.24
C ILE A 40 -0.56 10.53 -1.09
N ALA A 41 0.40 9.84 -0.45
CA ALA A 41 1.77 10.36 -0.27
C ALA A 41 2.46 10.58 -1.61
N PHE A 42 2.33 9.61 -2.50
CA PHE A 42 2.86 9.69 -3.85
C PHE A 42 2.22 10.85 -4.62
N ALA A 43 0.89 10.94 -4.60
CA ALA A 43 0.16 11.96 -5.34
C ALA A 43 0.38 13.38 -4.81
N ALA A 44 0.49 13.57 -3.49
CA ALA A 44 0.73 14.87 -2.86
C ALA A 44 2.21 15.30 -2.91
N GLY A 45 3.12 14.41 -3.32
CA GLY A 45 4.56 14.69 -3.37
C GLY A 45 5.17 14.89 -1.97
N VAL A 46 4.76 14.08 -0.99
CA VAL A 46 5.21 14.20 0.42
C VAL A 46 5.74 12.87 0.93
N GLN A 47 6.79 12.91 1.76
CA GLN A 47 7.30 11.70 2.41
C GLN A 47 6.25 11.11 3.36
N ARG A 48 6.05 9.79 3.28
CA ARG A 48 5.03 9.04 4.04
C ARG A 48 4.98 9.37 5.54
N LYS A 49 6.15 9.52 6.18
CA LYS A 49 6.26 9.86 7.62
C LYS A 49 5.63 11.20 8.00
N HIS A 50 5.56 12.14 7.07
CA HIS A 50 4.91 13.43 7.28
C HIS A 50 3.42 13.36 6.96
N LEU A 51 3.03 12.46 6.06
CA LEU A 51 1.64 12.35 5.64
C LEU A 51 0.71 11.86 6.74
N SER A 52 1.12 10.92 7.60
CA SER A 52 0.25 10.43 8.70
C SER A 52 -0.29 11.58 9.54
N ARG A 53 0.61 12.48 9.94
CA ARG A 53 0.25 13.65 10.73
C ARG A 53 -0.78 14.53 10.03
N TYR A 54 -0.60 14.81 8.73
CA TYR A 54 -1.57 15.58 7.96
C TYR A 54 -2.92 14.87 7.87
N LEU A 55 -2.95 13.55 7.61
CA LEU A 55 -4.20 12.81 7.53
C LEU A 55 -4.93 12.80 8.88
N ASP A 56 -4.22 12.56 9.98
CA ASP A 56 -4.78 12.56 11.33
C ASP A 56 -5.36 13.95 11.70
N GLU A 57 -4.64 15.03 11.37
CA GLU A 57 -5.10 16.41 11.57
C GLU A 57 -6.31 16.72 10.68
N MET A 58 -6.29 16.35 9.40
CA MET A 58 -7.39 16.62 8.47
C MET A 58 -8.65 15.79 8.77
N VAL A 59 -8.51 14.56 9.28
CA VAL A 59 -9.64 13.77 9.80
C VAL A 59 -10.23 14.45 11.04
N ARG A 60 -9.38 14.90 11.98
CA ARG A 60 -9.81 15.62 13.18
C ARG A 60 -10.56 16.93 12.83
N ASP A 61 -10.10 17.65 11.81
CA ASP A 61 -10.70 18.91 11.37
C ASP A 61 -11.99 18.72 10.54
N GLY A 62 -12.40 17.46 10.32
CA GLY A 62 -13.59 17.10 9.56
C GLY A 62 -13.46 17.36 8.06
N LEU A 63 -12.22 17.41 7.55
CA LEU A 63 -11.94 17.53 6.11
C LEU A 63 -11.91 16.15 5.45
N LEU A 64 -11.45 15.13 6.17
CA LEU A 64 -11.37 13.76 5.69
C LEU A 64 -12.22 12.80 6.53
N VAL A 65 -12.64 11.71 5.91
CA VAL A 65 -13.20 10.53 6.58
C VAL A 65 -12.24 9.37 6.41
N GLU A 66 -11.94 8.67 7.50
CA GLU A 66 -11.11 7.46 7.51
C GLU A 66 -12.00 6.21 7.65
N THR A 67 -11.72 5.15 6.88
CA THR A 67 -12.40 3.87 7.02
C THR A 67 -11.47 2.68 6.75
N LYS A 68 -11.81 1.52 7.32
CA LYS A 68 -11.15 0.24 7.01
C LYS A 68 -11.86 -0.44 5.85
N ALA A 69 -11.17 -0.71 4.76
CA ALA A 69 -11.76 -1.31 3.56
C ALA A 69 -10.82 -2.31 2.88
N HIS A 70 -11.37 -3.17 2.04
CA HIS A 70 -10.57 -4.07 1.21
C HIS A 70 -9.98 -3.29 0.04
N ILE A 71 -8.66 -3.37 -0.14
CA ILE A 71 -7.93 -2.62 -1.17
C ILE A 71 -7.50 -3.58 -2.28
N GLU A 72 -7.56 -3.14 -3.53
CA GLU A 72 -7.09 -3.90 -4.68
C GLU A 72 -5.65 -4.42 -4.49
N GLY A 73 -5.50 -5.74 -4.60
CA GLY A 73 -4.20 -6.42 -4.47
C GLY A 73 -3.73 -6.65 -3.03
N GLU A 74 -4.47 -6.17 -2.02
CA GLU A 74 -4.10 -6.34 -0.62
C GLU A 74 -4.90 -7.48 0.03
N LYS A 75 -4.18 -8.44 0.65
CA LYS A 75 -4.81 -9.58 1.35
C LYS A 75 -5.64 -9.14 2.56
N GLN A 76 -5.30 -8.00 3.17
CA GLN A 76 -5.91 -7.50 4.40
C GLN A 76 -6.64 -6.16 4.19
N ARG A 77 -7.59 -5.85 5.08
CA ARG A 77 -8.27 -4.54 5.06
C ARG A 77 -7.28 -3.46 5.50
N MET A 78 -7.23 -2.37 4.75
CA MET A 78 -6.36 -1.23 5.00
C MET A 78 -7.19 0.03 5.29
N LEU A 79 -6.53 1.05 5.84
CA LEU A 79 -7.12 2.38 5.98
C LEU A 79 -7.19 3.09 4.61
N ALA A 80 -8.37 3.60 4.31
CA ALA A 80 -8.68 4.43 3.15
C ALA A 80 -9.25 5.78 3.62
N TYR A 81 -8.99 6.82 2.84
CA TYR A 81 -9.37 8.19 3.17
C TYR A 81 -10.22 8.81 2.06
N TYR A 82 -11.25 9.55 2.46
CA TYR A 82 -12.18 10.25 1.57
C TYR A 82 -12.33 11.70 1.98
N LEU A 83 -12.78 12.53 1.05
CA LEU A 83 -13.24 13.87 1.40
C LEU A 83 -14.55 13.78 2.18
N ALA A 84 -14.56 14.37 3.38
CA ALA A 84 -15.79 14.72 4.05
C ALA A 84 -16.47 15.88 3.29
N PRO A 85 -17.77 16.17 3.51
CA PRO A 85 -18.46 17.27 2.82
C PRO A 85 -17.72 18.62 2.90
N ARG A 86 -17.14 18.92 4.06
CA ARG A 86 -16.35 20.14 4.29
C ARG A 86 -15.01 20.11 3.55
N GLY A 87 -14.37 18.94 3.45
CA GLY A 87 -13.17 18.76 2.64
C GLY A 87 -13.47 18.90 1.15
N TRP A 88 -14.63 18.45 0.69
CA TRP A 88 -15.09 18.60 -0.69
C TRP A 88 -15.27 20.07 -1.07
N GLU A 89 -15.96 20.84 -0.22
CA GLU A 89 -16.13 22.29 -0.41
C GLU A 89 -14.78 23.00 -0.50
N ARG A 90 -13.84 22.68 0.40
CA ARG A 90 -12.49 23.25 0.38
C ARG A 90 -11.72 22.84 -0.89
N ALA A 91 -11.81 21.57 -1.31
CA ALA A 91 -11.17 21.09 -2.54
C ALA A 91 -11.69 21.83 -3.78
N MET A 92 -13.01 22.05 -3.88
CA MET A 92 -13.60 22.81 -4.98
C MET A 92 -13.17 24.28 -4.96
N GLY A 93 -13.13 24.92 -3.79
CA GLY A 93 -12.60 26.28 -3.67
C GLY A 93 -11.13 26.40 -4.08
N ILE A 94 -10.31 25.38 -3.80
CA ILE A 94 -8.93 25.31 -4.30
C ILE A 94 -8.92 25.19 -5.82
N LYS A 95 -9.72 24.27 -6.39
CA LYS A 95 -9.84 24.07 -7.84
C LYS A 95 -10.23 25.38 -8.54
N GLU A 96 -11.29 26.04 -8.08
CA GLU A 96 -11.76 27.32 -8.63
C GLU A 96 -10.67 28.41 -8.58
N ARG A 97 -9.90 28.47 -7.49
CA ARG A 97 -8.81 29.44 -7.34
C ARG A 97 -7.66 29.19 -8.30
N VAL A 98 -7.29 27.93 -8.56
CA VAL A 98 -6.13 27.59 -9.40
C VAL A 98 -6.48 27.39 -10.89
N SER A 99 -7.72 27.03 -11.21
CA SER A 99 -8.21 26.86 -12.60
C SER A 99 -7.86 28.02 -13.55
N PRO A 100 -8.01 29.32 -13.19
CA PRO A 100 -7.70 30.42 -14.10
C PRO A 100 -6.20 30.76 -14.17
N VAL A 101 -5.33 30.10 -13.42
CA VAL A 101 -3.90 30.37 -13.45
C VAL A 101 -3.33 29.95 -14.80
N ARG A 102 -2.61 30.87 -15.44
CA ARG A 102 -1.93 30.64 -16.72
C ARG A 102 -0.52 30.14 -16.49
N VAL A 103 -0.16 29.12 -17.25
CA VAL A 103 1.17 28.51 -17.25
C VAL A 103 1.64 28.31 -18.69
N PRO A 104 2.95 28.44 -18.96
CA PRO A 104 3.53 28.06 -20.23
C PRO A 104 3.45 26.53 -20.39
N ILE A 105 2.92 26.08 -21.52
CA ILE A 105 2.86 24.69 -21.93
C ILE A 105 3.38 24.53 -23.35
N LYS A 106 4.25 23.54 -23.55
CA LYS A 106 4.78 23.14 -24.84
C LYS A 106 3.87 22.10 -25.48
N ILE A 107 3.40 22.40 -26.68
CA ILE A 107 2.55 21.53 -27.49
C ILE A 107 3.16 21.43 -28.88
N ALA A 108 3.53 20.21 -29.30
CA ALA A 108 4.17 19.96 -30.60
C ALA A 108 5.38 20.88 -30.87
N GLY A 109 6.19 21.13 -29.83
CA GLY A 109 7.37 22.00 -29.94
C GLY A 109 7.12 23.50 -29.78
N VAL A 110 5.86 23.94 -29.69
CA VAL A 110 5.48 25.36 -29.56
C VAL A 110 4.98 25.65 -28.15
N THR A 111 5.60 26.62 -27.48
CA THR A 111 5.15 27.11 -26.17
C THR A 111 3.93 28.02 -26.31
N LYS A 112 2.89 27.76 -25.51
CA LYS A 112 1.66 28.56 -25.40
C LYS A 112 1.35 28.82 -23.93
N GLU A 113 0.72 29.96 -23.67
CA GLU A 113 0.19 30.29 -22.34
C GLU A 113 -1.26 29.82 -22.23
N MET A 114 -1.50 28.76 -21.46
CA MET A 114 -2.82 28.19 -21.23
C MET A 114 -3.17 28.21 -19.74
N THR A 115 -4.45 28.35 -19.43
CA THR A 115 -4.96 28.16 -18.07
C THR A 115 -4.90 26.68 -17.69
N LEU A 116 -4.80 26.39 -16.39
CA LEU A 116 -4.91 25.01 -15.90
C LEU A 116 -6.24 24.35 -16.31
N ALA A 117 -7.33 25.12 -16.38
CA ALA A 117 -8.63 24.63 -16.85
C ALA A 117 -8.62 24.28 -18.36
N GLU A 118 -7.97 25.08 -19.20
CA GLU A 118 -7.80 24.77 -20.63
C GLU A 118 -6.93 23.54 -20.83
N ILE A 119 -5.91 23.34 -19.99
CA ILE A 119 -5.07 22.14 -20.02
C ILE A 119 -5.90 20.91 -19.61
N ASP A 120 -6.64 20.98 -18.50
CA ASP A 120 -7.55 19.91 -18.04
C ASP A 120 -8.55 19.49 -19.11
N GLY A 121 -9.14 20.45 -19.82
CA GLY A 121 -10.06 20.19 -20.92
C GLY A 121 -9.41 19.66 -22.21
N ALA A 122 -8.10 19.86 -22.39
CA ALA A 122 -7.35 19.44 -23.58
C ALA A 122 -6.62 18.09 -23.39
N THR A 123 -6.43 17.65 -22.15
CA THR A 123 -5.71 16.42 -21.81
C THR A 123 -6.62 15.18 -21.86
N SER A 124 -6.01 14.01 -22.04
CA SER A 124 -6.72 12.73 -22.11
C SER A 124 -7.45 12.38 -20.80
N VAL A 125 -8.42 11.46 -20.88
CA VAL A 125 -9.29 11.03 -19.76
C VAL A 125 -8.52 10.48 -18.55
N HIS A 126 -7.25 10.11 -18.71
CA HIS A 126 -6.44 9.53 -17.64
C HIS A 126 -5.68 10.58 -16.81
N LEU A 127 -5.64 11.84 -17.24
CA LEU A 127 -5.01 12.92 -16.51
C LEU A 127 -6.02 13.59 -15.58
N THR A 128 -5.67 13.71 -14.29
CA THR A 128 -6.50 14.43 -13.34
C THR A 128 -6.07 15.89 -13.22
N PHE A 129 -7.00 16.75 -12.81
CA PHE A 129 -6.70 18.15 -12.52
C PHE A 129 -5.61 18.28 -11.44
N SER A 130 -5.63 17.39 -10.44
CA SER A 130 -4.60 17.34 -9.40
C SER A 130 -3.20 17.02 -9.95
N ASP A 131 -3.12 16.19 -10.99
CA ASP A 131 -1.87 15.84 -11.67
C ASP A 131 -1.28 17.00 -12.47
N ILE A 132 -2.12 17.74 -13.20
CA ILE A 132 -1.71 18.94 -13.93
C ILE A 132 -1.16 19.98 -12.97
N VAL A 133 -1.91 20.24 -11.89
CA VAL A 133 -1.50 21.22 -10.87
C VAL A 133 -0.19 20.81 -10.21
N ARG A 134 -0.04 19.53 -9.84
CA ARG A 134 1.22 19.04 -9.26
C ARG A 134 2.40 19.25 -10.20
N GLU A 135 2.26 18.94 -11.49
CA GLU A 135 3.36 19.11 -12.43
C GLU A 135 3.70 20.60 -12.58
N ALA A 136 2.69 21.45 -12.73
CA ALA A 136 2.84 22.90 -12.86
C ALA A 136 3.52 23.55 -11.64
N MET A 137 3.44 22.93 -10.46
CA MET A 137 4.14 23.39 -9.27
C MET A 137 5.65 23.10 -9.29
N ASN A 138 6.09 22.11 -10.08
CA ASN A 138 7.46 21.59 -10.05
C ASN A 138 8.32 22.06 -11.23
N VAL A 139 7.70 22.51 -12.32
CA VAL A 139 8.40 22.95 -13.53
C VAL A 139 7.98 24.37 -13.92
N ASP A 140 8.89 25.09 -14.57
CA ASP A 140 8.61 26.43 -15.07
C ASP A 140 7.83 26.39 -16.39
N GLU A 141 7.92 25.30 -17.16
CA GLU A 141 7.21 25.07 -18.42
C GLU A 141 6.68 23.63 -18.45
N LEU A 142 5.38 23.47 -18.69
CA LEU A 142 4.74 22.17 -18.87
C LEU A 142 5.02 21.62 -20.27
N ASP A 143 4.99 20.30 -20.41
CA ASP A 143 5.05 19.63 -21.71
C ASP A 143 3.87 18.67 -21.81
N LEU A 144 3.03 18.83 -22.84
CA LEU A 144 1.86 18.00 -23.04
C LEU A 144 2.22 16.51 -23.23
N GLU A 145 3.32 16.21 -23.92
CA GLU A 145 3.79 14.83 -24.11
C GLU A 145 4.25 14.22 -22.78
N SER A 146 4.89 15.04 -21.93
CA SER A 146 5.24 14.63 -20.57
C SER A 146 4.00 14.39 -19.70
N LEU A 147 3.00 15.27 -19.78
CA LEU A 147 1.74 15.18 -19.03
C LEU A 147 0.99 13.90 -19.39
N GLU A 148 0.80 13.59 -20.68
CA GLU A 148 0.13 12.37 -21.12
C GLU A 148 0.86 11.10 -20.68
N GLY A 149 2.20 11.16 -20.54
CA GLY A 149 2.99 10.06 -19.99
C GLY A 149 2.96 9.91 -18.46
N ILE A 150 2.27 10.78 -17.70
CA ILE A 150 2.23 10.71 -16.23
C ILE A 150 1.60 9.40 -15.76
N ASP A 151 0.51 8.96 -16.38
CA ASP A 151 -0.18 7.74 -15.97
C ASP A 151 0.69 6.50 -16.20
N ASP A 152 1.34 6.42 -17.36
CA ASP A 152 2.32 5.37 -17.67
C ASP A 152 3.52 5.37 -16.72
N ARG A 153 4.00 6.54 -16.30
CA ARG A 153 5.09 6.64 -15.30
C ARG A 153 4.62 6.21 -13.92
N ARG A 154 3.41 6.60 -13.52
CA ARG A 154 2.79 6.19 -12.24
C ARG A 154 2.61 4.67 -12.19
N LYS A 155 2.03 4.09 -13.24
CA LYS A 155 1.85 2.66 -13.36
C LYS A 155 3.19 1.92 -13.26
N ARG A 156 4.20 2.33 -14.03
CA ARG A 156 5.56 1.76 -13.94
C ARG A 156 6.18 1.89 -12.55
N ALA A 157 6.07 3.05 -11.90
CA ALA A 157 6.60 3.26 -10.56
C ALA A 157 5.89 2.40 -9.50
N MET A 158 4.56 2.22 -9.64
CA MET A 158 3.78 1.31 -8.82
C MET A 158 4.18 -0.14 -9.05
N ASP A 159 4.29 -0.58 -10.31
CA ASP A 159 4.71 -1.93 -10.69
C ASP A 159 6.10 -2.26 -10.17
N GLU A 160 7.07 -1.34 -10.31
CA GLU A 160 8.42 -1.51 -9.79
C GLU A 160 8.44 -1.56 -8.26
N ARG A 161 7.56 -0.80 -7.59
CA ARG A 161 7.43 -0.89 -6.12
C ARG A 161 6.84 -2.23 -5.70
N VAL A 162 5.80 -2.72 -6.38
CA VAL A 162 5.21 -4.04 -6.13
C VAL A 162 6.29 -5.11 -6.29
N LYS A 163 7.03 -5.09 -7.40
CA LYS A 163 8.11 -6.03 -7.69
C LYS A 163 9.16 -6.07 -6.58
N ARG A 164 9.63 -4.92 -6.10
CA ARG A 164 10.60 -4.85 -4.98
C ARG A 164 10.04 -5.46 -3.69
N LEU A 165 8.76 -5.22 -3.38
CA LEU A 165 8.13 -5.80 -2.19
C LEU A 165 7.96 -7.33 -2.33
N GLU A 166 7.62 -7.83 -3.53
CA GLU A 166 7.54 -9.27 -3.81
C GLU A 166 8.91 -9.96 -3.71
N GLU A 167 9.95 -9.34 -4.27
CA GLU A 167 11.33 -9.83 -4.18
C GLU A 167 11.77 -9.96 -2.72
N TYR A 168 11.49 -8.94 -1.91
CA TYR A 168 11.77 -8.97 -0.48
C TYR A 168 10.94 -10.02 0.26
N THR A 169 9.64 -10.09 0.01
CA THR A 169 8.73 -11.08 0.63
C THR A 169 9.21 -12.50 0.35
N ARG A 170 9.65 -12.78 -0.88
CA ARG A 170 10.21 -14.08 -1.27
C ARG A 170 11.50 -14.41 -0.51
N ALA A 171 12.38 -13.42 -0.33
CA ALA A 171 13.60 -13.61 0.45
C ALA A 171 13.28 -13.91 1.93
N VAL A 172 12.32 -13.19 2.52
CA VAL A 172 11.81 -13.45 3.88
C VAL A 172 11.22 -14.86 3.97
N MET A 173 10.29 -15.25 3.09
CA MET A 173 9.72 -16.61 3.07
C MET A 173 10.80 -17.69 2.98
N THR A 174 11.83 -17.46 2.17
CA THR A 174 12.95 -18.40 2.02
C THR A 174 13.74 -18.53 3.32
N ALA A 175 14.06 -17.41 3.97
CA ALA A 175 14.75 -17.40 5.26
C ALA A 175 13.94 -18.08 6.37
N TRP A 176 12.62 -18.01 6.30
CA TRP A 176 11.73 -18.62 7.29
C TRP A 176 11.33 -20.07 6.95
N LYS A 177 11.76 -20.63 5.81
CA LYS A 177 11.31 -21.92 5.27
C LYS A 177 11.47 -23.10 6.23
N ASP A 178 12.55 -23.13 7.00
CA ASP A 178 12.88 -24.22 7.94
C ASP A 178 12.51 -23.90 9.40
N GLY A 179 11.88 -22.75 9.61
CA GLY A 179 11.28 -22.35 10.89
C GLY A 179 12.24 -21.75 11.89
N ARG A 180 13.47 -21.56 11.44
CA ARG A 180 14.50 -20.82 12.14
C ARG A 180 15.19 -19.95 11.11
N VAL A 181 15.34 -18.66 11.42
CA VAL A 181 16.17 -17.75 10.65
C VAL A 181 17.55 -17.73 11.28
N THR A 182 18.55 -18.15 10.52
CA THR A 182 19.96 -18.10 10.94
C THR A 182 20.48 -16.65 10.95
N ALA A 183 21.60 -16.40 11.64
CA ALA A 183 22.23 -15.08 11.67
C ALA A 183 22.62 -14.59 10.25
N THR A 184 23.06 -15.52 9.39
CA THR A 184 23.43 -15.23 8.00
C THR A 184 22.21 -14.87 7.16
N GLU A 185 21.11 -15.62 7.25
CA GLU A 185 19.87 -15.30 6.53
C GLU A 185 19.28 -13.96 6.98
N ARG A 186 19.33 -13.66 8.29
CA ARG A 186 18.93 -12.36 8.81
C ARG A 186 19.74 -11.22 8.21
N LEU A 187 21.06 -11.38 8.14
CA LEU A 187 21.94 -10.39 7.52
C LEU A 187 21.63 -10.18 6.03
N LEU A 188 21.41 -11.26 5.28
CA LEU A 188 21.12 -11.20 3.84
C LEU A 188 19.77 -10.51 3.56
N VAL A 189 18.73 -10.83 4.33
CA VAL A 189 17.42 -10.17 4.22
C VAL A 189 17.53 -8.69 4.57
N GLU A 190 18.32 -8.33 5.59
CA GLU A 190 18.53 -6.94 5.97
C GLU A 190 19.30 -6.14 4.89
N GLN A 191 20.34 -6.73 4.28
CA GLN A 191 21.04 -6.11 3.15
C GLN A 191 20.12 -5.93 1.94
N LEU A 192 19.26 -6.91 1.66
CA LEU A 192 18.29 -6.82 0.56
C LEU A 192 17.26 -5.71 0.81
N ARG A 193 16.76 -5.56 2.04
CA ARG A 193 15.85 -4.47 2.44
C ARG A 193 16.46 -3.11 2.08
N ASP A 194 17.71 -2.90 2.47
CA ASP A 194 18.41 -1.63 2.27
C ASP A 194 18.60 -1.33 0.79
N ASN A 195 19.03 -2.33 0.00
CA ASN A 195 19.20 -2.21 -1.44
C ASN A 195 17.89 -1.92 -2.18
N LEU A 196 16.77 -2.49 -1.74
CA LEU A 196 15.45 -2.28 -2.34
C LEU A 196 14.76 -0.98 -1.85
N GLY A 197 15.36 -0.29 -0.87
CA GLY A 197 14.79 0.91 -0.25
C GLY A 197 13.46 0.62 0.44
N ILE A 198 13.39 -0.49 1.17
CA ILE A 198 12.22 -0.88 1.95
C ILE A 198 12.31 -0.27 3.34
N SER A 199 11.25 0.39 3.79
CA SER A 199 11.22 1.00 5.12
C SER A 199 11.05 -0.04 6.22
N ARG A 200 11.44 0.30 7.46
CA ARG A 200 11.27 -0.58 8.63
C ARG A 200 9.81 -0.99 8.85
N GLU A 201 8.87 -0.07 8.66
CA GLU A 201 7.44 -0.41 8.77
C GLU A 201 6.97 -1.42 7.71
N GLU A 202 7.51 -1.34 6.50
CA GLU A 202 7.18 -2.30 5.43
C GLU A 202 7.82 -3.66 5.71
N GLN A 203 9.05 -3.66 6.21
CA GLN A 203 9.70 -4.87 6.71
C GLN A 203 8.84 -5.53 7.81
N GLU A 204 8.50 -4.81 8.87
CA GLU A 204 7.74 -5.35 10.01
C GLU A 204 6.40 -5.94 9.56
N ARG A 205 5.70 -5.26 8.64
CA ARG A 205 4.45 -5.77 8.08
C ARG A 205 4.65 -7.06 7.28
N ILE A 206 5.63 -7.08 6.37
CA ILE A 206 5.91 -8.24 5.51
C ILE A 206 6.38 -9.42 6.35
N GLU A 207 7.30 -9.21 7.29
CA GLU A 207 7.78 -10.26 8.19
C GLU A 207 6.66 -10.83 9.05
N SER A 208 5.77 -9.99 9.57
CA SER A 208 4.61 -10.45 10.34
C SER A 208 3.67 -11.31 9.50
N GLN A 209 3.35 -10.87 8.27
CA GLN A 209 2.48 -11.62 7.35
C GLN A 209 3.10 -12.95 6.92
N VAL A 210 4.40 -12.94 6.59
CA VAL A 210 5.12 -14.16 6.20
C VAL A 210 5.18 -15.13 7.37
N LEU A 211 5.43 -14.65 8.59
CA LEU A 211 5.48 -15.51 9.77
C LEU A 211 4.12 -16.18 10.02
N GLU A 212 3.03 -15.43 9.92
CA GLU A 212 1.66 -15.96 10.03
C GLU A 212 1.41 -17.06 8.97
N GLU A 213 1.66 -16.76 7.69
CA GLU A 213 1.46 -17.70 6.58
C GLU A 213 2.32 -18.98 6.70
N VAL A 214 3.59 -18.83 7.13
CA VAL A 214 4.50 -19.97 7.34
C VAL A 214 4.06 -20.84 8.53
N LEU A 215 3.60 -20.23 9.62
CA LEU A 215 3.10 -20.95 10.80
C LEU A 215 1.77 -21.65 10.50
N GLU A 216 0.84 -20.98 9.82
CA GLU A 216 -0.43 -21.59 9.38
C GLU A 216 -0.20 -22.81 8.48
N ASN A 217 0.69 -22.69 7.48
CA ASN A 217 0.99 -23.82 6.59
C ASN A 217 1.56 -25.03 7.35
N ARG A 218 2.47 -24.81 8.30
CA ARG A 218 3.07 -25.89 9.09
C ARG A 218 2.11 -26.53 10.07
N THR A 219 1.33 -25.71 10.78
CA THR A 219 0.31 -26.21 11.70
C THR A 219 -0.78 -26.96 10.95
N GLY A 220 -1.12 -26.53 9.72
CA GLY A 220 -1.99 -27.26 8.79
C GLY A 220 -1.43 -28.63 8.40
N ILE A 221 -0.16 -28.71 8.00
CA ILE A 221 0.51 -30.00 7.68
C ILE A 221 0.50 -30.94 8.88
N TYR A 222 0.86 -30.43 10.07
CA TYR A 222 0.85 -31.23 11.30
C TYR A 222 -0.56 -31.74 11.62
N ARG A 223 -1.56 -30.85 11.57
CA ARG A 223 -2.97 -31.18 11.83
C ARG A 223 -3.48 -32.28 10.91
N ALA A 224 -3.18 -32.22 9.60
CA ALA A 224 -3.63 -33.22 8.65
C ALA A 224 -3.14 -34.63 9.01
N VAL A 225 -1.86 -34.77 9.35
CA VAL A 225 -1.27 -36.05 9.77
C VAL A 225 -1.81 -36.49 11.13
N ALA A 226 -2.02 -35.56 12.07
CA ALA A 226 -2.57 -35.86 13.38
C ALA A 226 -4.04 -36.34 13.32
N VAL A 227 -4.83 -35.82 12.37
CA VAL A 227 -6.21 -36.30 12.11
C VAL A 227 -6.19 -37.75 11.64
N GLU A 228 -5.35 -38.08 10.66
CA GLU A 228 -5.23 -39.44 10.11
C GLU A 228 -4.81 -40.45 11.20
N ALA A 229 -3.87 -40.08 12.06
CA ALA A 229 -3.45 -40.91 13.19
C ALA A 229 -4.58 -41.13 14.25
N LEU A 230 -5.56 -40.24 14.33
CA LEU A 230 -6.70 -40.36 15.25
C LEU A 230 -7.88 -41.15 14.66
N GLU A 231 -7.97 -41.27 13.33
CA GLU A 231 -9.03 -42.04 12.66
C GLU A 231 -8.93 -43.55 12.96
N GLY A 232 -7.72 -44.05 13.27
CA GLY A 232 -7.46 -45.45 13.64
C GLY A 232 -7.78 -45.82 15.10
N GLY A 233 -8.15 -44.85 15.95
CA GLY A 233 -8.33 -45.05 17.39
C GLY A 233 -7.32 -44.23 18.22
N PRO A 234 -7.02 -44.64 19.47
CA PRO A 234 -6.02 -43.96 20.29
C PRO A 234 -4.65 -43.99 19.61
N ILE A 235 -3.99 -42.82 19.50
CA ILE A 235 -2.64 -42.69 18.93
C ILE A 235 -1.69 -43.69 19.61
N SER A 236 -1.12 -44.58 18.82
CA SER A 236 -0.12 -45.56 19.24
C SER A 236 1.24 -44.91 19.54
N ASP A 237 2.13 -45.65 20.20
CA ASP A 237 3.49 -45.16 20.50
C ASP A 237 4.29 -44.87 19.21
N GLU A 238 4.11 -45.67 18.16
CA GLU A 238 4.76 -45.46 16.86
C GLU A 238 4.25 -44.20 16.15
N GLU A 239 2.95 -43.94 16.19
CA GLU A 239 2.35 -42.71 15.65
C GLU A 239 2.77 -41.47 16.45
N ARG A 240 2.92 -41.61 17.77
CA ARG A 240 3.42 -40.53 18.63
C ARG A 240 4.87 -40.17 18.28
N ASP A 241 5.72 -41.16 18.03
CA ASP A 241 7.11 -40.95 17.61
C ASP A 241 7.18 -40.29 16.23
N LEU A 242 6.31 -40.68 15.29
CA LEU A 242 6.22 -40.07 13.97
C LEU A 242 5.77 -38.60 14.04
N LEU A 243 4.74 -38.30 14.85
CA LEU A 243 4.25 -36.94 15.06
C LEU A 243 5.30 -36.06 15.75
N GLU A 244 6.08 -36.61 16.68
CA GLU A 244 7.18 -35.89 17.34
C GLU A 244 8.35 -35.61 16.37
N ALA A 245 8.66 -36.56 15.47
CA ALA A 245 9.63 -36.34 14.40
C ALA A 245 9.14 -35.27 13.42
N LEU A 246 7.86 -35.30 13.03
CA LEU A 246 7.22 -34.32 12.16
C LEU A 246 7.22 -32.93 12.80
N ARG A 247 6.87 -32.81 14.10
CA ARG A 247 6.97 -31.58 14.88
C ARG A 247 8.35 -30.97 14.77
N LYS A 248 9.39 -31.75 15.07
CA LYS A 248 10.79 -31.29 15.06
C LYS A 248 11.18 -30.83 13.66
N LYS A 249 10.76 -31.55 12.62
CA LYS A 249 11.03 -31.22 11.22
C LYS A 249 10.30 -29.96 10.74
N LEU A 250 9.10 -29.70 11.24
CA LEU A 250 8.33 -28.48 10.97
C LEU A 250 8.73 -27.30 11.89
N GLY A 251 9.61 -27.52 12.87
CA GLY A 251 10.04 -26.48 13.81
C GLY A 251 8.94 -25.99 14.76
N LEU A 252 7.87 -26.77 14.96
CA LEU A 252 6.73 -26.39 15.80
C LEU A 252 7.06 -26.53 17.29
N SER A 253 6.56 -25.59 18.11
CA SER A 253 6.74 -25.67 19.56
C SER A 253 5.83 -26.74 20.16
N SER A 254 6.19 -27.25 21.34
CA SER A 254 5.33 -28.16 22.10
C SER A 254 4.04 -27.50 22.60
N HIS A 255 3.93 -26.17 22.54
CA HIS A 255 2.70 -25.44 22.87
C HIS A 255 1.73 -25.48 21.69
N ASP A 256 2.21 -25.17 20.47
CA ASP A 256 1.39 -25.11 19.25
C ASP A 256 0.67 -26.44 19.00
N ILE A 257 1.37 -27.55 19.22
CA ILE A 257 0.80 -28.89 19.03
C ILE A 257 -0.23 -29.25 20.08
N ARG A 258 -0.01 -28.84 21.34
CA ARG A 258 -0.98 -29.11 22.42
C ARG A 258 -2.32 -28.45 22.13
N GLU A 259 -2.32 -27.25 21.58
CA GLU A 259 -3.54 -26.57 21.15
C GLU A 259 -4.21 -27.29 19.97
N ILE A 260 -3.43 -27.74 18.98
CA ILE A 260 -3.95 -28.50 17.82
C ILE A 260 -4.56 -29.83 18.26
N GLU A 261 -3.82 -30.66 19.00
CA GLU A 261 -4.30 -31.97 19.48
C GLU A 261 -5.53 -31.82 20.37
N ARG A 262 -5.55 -30.84 21.31
CA ARG A 262 -6.73 -30.55 22.15
C ARG A 262 -7.97 -30.18 21.33
N ALA A 263 -7.80 -29.41 20.26
CA ALA A 263 -8.89 -29.03 19.38
C ALA A 263 -9.43 -30.26 18.61
N LEU A 264 -8.56 -31.18 18.20
CA LEU A 264 -8.94 -32.40 17.50
C LEU A 264 -9.69 -33.38 18.41
N THR A 265 -9.21 -33.62 19.63
CA THR A 265 -9.87 -34.53 20.60
C THR A 265 -11.24 -34.03 21.08
N LYS A 266 -11.51 -32.72 21.00
CA LYS A 266 -12.84 -32.14 21.31
C LYS A 266 -13.84 -32.27 20.16
N ALA A 267 -13.37 -32.51 18.94
CA ALA A 267 -14.19 -32.57 17.72
C ALA A 267 -14.56 -34.01 17.31
N THR A 268 -13.99 -35.02 17.97
CA THR A 268 -14.25 -36.45 17.79
C THR A 268 -15.17 -36.95 18.91
#